data_AF-A0A1V6FYI2-F1
#
_entry.id   AF-A0A1V6FYI2-F1
#
_cell.length_a   1.000
_cell.length_b   1.000
_cell.length_c   1.000
_cell.angle_alpha   90.00
_cell.angle_beta   90.00
_cell.angle_gamma   90.00
#
_symmetry.space_group_name_H-M   'P 1'
#
loop_
_entity.id
_entity.type
_entity.pdbx_description
1 polymer ?
#
loop_
_entity_poly.entity_id
_entity_poly.type
_entity_poly.pdbx_seq_one_letter_code
_entity_poly.pdbx_strand_id
1 'polypeptide(L)'
;MCRCRLLAILLLAQCAHAVTLDVARLPEPAFADGEVSADAALPAGRTNDLRAFRLEMTFDATPSNNVQAAFGRDAAPADGCLDAGETDFIIGWDCGEWFLRPRGLRERHAFAPAVQDGTRTLTVSIRMTSQGALQSPVMKDGGTVFTFPGLQTSPFPDWLNPGLWTHLRVTARGADAPGENIKAVFAPGGARISIR
;
A
#
# COMPACT_ATOMS: atom_id res chain seq x y z
N MET A 1 -63.74 -0.52 2.71
CA MET A 1 -62.73 0.14 1.84
C MET A 1 -62.28 1.37 2.60
N CYS A 2 -61.03 1.64 2.97
CA CYS A 2 -59.75 1.40 2.34
C CYS A 2 -58.70 1.33 3.48
N ARG A 3 -57.92 0.24 3.59
CA ARG A 3 -56.81 0.15 4.55
C ARG A 3 -55.53 0.53 3.82
N CYS A 4 -55.12 1.79 3.92
CA CYS A 4 -53.81 2.24 3.47
C CYS A 4 -52.73 1.57 4.34
N ARG A 5 -52.04 0.57 3.78
CA ARG A 5 -50.81 0.02 4.35
C ARG A 5 -49.68 1.01 4.05
N LEU A 6 -49.24 1.77 5.06
CA LEU A 6 -47.97 2.49 5.00
C LEU A 6 -46.84 1.46 5.07
N LEU A 7 -46.19 1.22 3.93
CA LEU A 7 -44.95 0.47 3.85
C LEU A 7 -43.80 1.46 4.17
N ALA A 8 -43.28 1.44 5.39
CA ALA A 8 -42.08 2.18 5.74
C ALA A 8 -40.86 1.41 5.24
N ILE A 9 -40.29 1.85 4.12
CA ILE A 9 -39.00 1.35 3.63
C ILE A 9 -37.91 2.02 4.48
N LEU A 10 -37.37 1.29 5.45
CA LEU A 10 -36.16 1.69 6.17
C LEU A 10 -34.97 1.53 5.21
N LEU A 11 -34.59 2.61 4.53
CA LEU A 11 -33.30 2.71 3.85
C LEU A 11 -32.21 2.80 4.92
N LEU A 12 -31.67 1.66 5.33
CA LEU A 12 -30.41 1.59 6.06
C LEU A 12 -29.31 2.06 5.10
N ALA A 13 -28.96 3.34 5.17
CA ALA A 13 -27.75 3.86 4.57
C ALA A 13 -26.56 3.18 5.26
N GLN A 14 -26.01 2.13 4.65
CA GLN A 14 -24.75 1.56 5.08
C GLN A 14 -23.65 2.59 4.80
N CYS A 15 -23.21 3.30 5.83
CA CYS A 15 -22.01 4.10 5.77
C CYS A 15 -20.82 3.16 5.60
N ALA A 16 -20.44 2.92 4.35
CA ALA A 16 -19.28 2.13 4.02
C ALA A 16 -18.02 2.94 4.39
N HIS A 17 -17.43 2.66 5.54
CA HIS A 17 -16.23 3.35 6.01
C HIS A 17 -14.97 2.67 5.48
N ALA A 18 -14.06 3.46 4.91
CA ALA A 18 -12.71 3.00 4.62
C ALA A 18 -11.88 2.96 5.89
N VAL A 19 -11.13 1.88 6.07
CA VAL A 19 -10.16 1.72 7.15
C VAL A 19 -8.82 2.23 6.64
N THR A 20 -8.20 3.13 7.39
CA THR A 20 -6.95 3.79 7.02
C THR A 20 -5.89 3.51 8.08
N LEU A 21 -4.69 3.14 7.63
CA LEU A 21 -3.47 3.15 8.44
C LEU A 21 -2.59 4.29 7.93
N ASP A 22 -2.46 5.34 8.74
CA ASP A 22 -1.44 6.36 8.56
C ASP A 22 -0.21 5.90 9.36
N VAL A 23 0.91 5.67 8.68
CA VAL A 23 2.14 5.21 9.34
C VAL A 23 2.77 6.38 10.09
N ALA A 24 3.10 6.16 11.36
CA ALA A 24 3.82 7.15 12.14
C ALA A 24 5.16 7.45 11.47
N ARG A 25 5.52 8.73 11.39
CA ARG A 25 6.78 9.17 10.81
C ARG A 25 7.95 8.45 11.49
N LEU A 26 8.89 7.95 10.69
CA LEU A 26 10.11 7.35 11.19
C LEU A 26 11.01 8.43 11.84
N PRO A 27 11.77 8.08 12.88
CA PRO A 27 12.79 8.98 13.40
C PRO A 27 13.85 9.27 12.33
N GLU A 28 14.52 10.41 12.42
CA GLU A 28 15.66 10.67 11.56
C GLU A 28 16.75 9.61 11.78
N PRO A 29 17.40 9.12 10.71
CA PRO A 29 18.56 8.26 10.85
C PRO A 29 19.64 8.89 11.73
N ALA A 30 20.21 8.12 12.65
CA ALA A 30 21.28 8.62 13.53
C ALA A 30 22.56 9.02 12.77
N PHE A 31 22.72 8.54 11.54
CA PHE A 31 23.87 8.80 10.66
C PHE A 31 23.37 9.06 9.23
N ALA A 32 24.17 9.78 8.43
CA ALA A 32 23.79 10.17 7.05
C ALA A 32 23.41 8.97 6.15
N ASP A 33 24.05 7.81 6.36
CA ASP A 33 23.77 6.56 5.64
C ASP A 33 22.90 5.57 6.46
N GLY A 34 22.36 6.03 7.58
CA GLY A 34 21.58 5.20 8.49
C GLY A 34 20.24 4.79 7.88
N GLU A 35 19.81 3.58 8.24
CA GLU A 35 18.49 3.06 7.93
C GLU A 35 17.63 3.05 9.20
N VAL A 36 16.37 3.47 9.05
CA VAL A 36 15.33 3.38 10.08
C VAL A 36 14.19 2.53 9.54
N SER A 37 13.58 1.72 10.40
CA SER A 37 12.41 0.92 10.05
C SER A 37 11.38 0.92 11.17
N ALA A 38 10.11 0.80 10.81
CA ALA A 38 9.04 0.51 11.75
C ALA A 38 8.03 -0.46 11.15
N ASP A 39 7.57 -1.38 11.99
CA ASP A 39 6.52 -2.35 11.69
C ASP A 39 5.19 -1.87 12.27
N ALA A 40 4.12 -2.13 11.54
CA ALA A 40 2.76 -1.80 11.94
C ALA A 40 1.81 -2.95 11.57
N ALA A 41 1.06 -3.42 12.56
CA ALA A 41 -0.06 -4.31 12.33
C ALA A 41 -1.13 -3.60 11.48
N LEU A 42 -1.60 -4.26 10.43
CA LEU A 42 -2.71 -3.74 9.64
C LEU A 42 -4.01 -3.82 10.46
N PRO A 43 -4.91 -2.81 10.39
CA PRO A 43 -6.09 -2.77 11.25
C PRO A 43 -7.03 -3.96 11.07
N ALA A 44 -7.58 -4.49 12.18
CA ALA A 44 -8.52 -5.61 12.16
C ALA A 44 -9.81 -5.28 11.38
N GLY A 45 -10.45 -6.30 10.79
CA GLY A 45 -11.70 -6.15 10.04
C GLY A 45 -11.60 -5.50 8.66
N ARG A 46 -10.40 -5.04 8.25
CA ARG A 46 -10.14 -4.42 6.93
C ARG A 46 -10.52 -5.29 5.72
N THR A 47 -10.59 -6.61 5.90
CA THR A 47 -10.83 -7.58 4.83
C THR A 47 -12.31 -7.96 4.68
N ASN A 48 -13.18 -7.66 5.66
CA ASN A 48 -14.56 -8.14 5.72
C ASN A 48 -15.37 -7.76 4.46
N ASP A 49 -15.21 -6.53 3.97
CA ASP A 49 -15.90 -5.99 2.79
C ASP A 49 -14.92 -5.37 1.78
N LEU A 50 -13.66 -5.80 1.80
CA LEU A 50 -12.61 -5.17 1.00
C LEU A 50 -12.98 -5.21 -0.50
N ARG A 51 -12.91 -4.06 -1.15
CA ARG A 51 -13.08 -3.93 -2.61
C ARG A 51 -12.01 -3.08 -3.26
N ALA A 52 -11.30 -2.26 -2.48
CA ALA A 52 -10.16 -1.52 -2.96
C ALA A 52 -9.09 -1.42 -1.87
N PHE A 53 -7.85 -1.67 -2.28
CA PHE A 53 -6.67 -1.31 -1.51
C PHE A 53 -5.95 -0.16 -2.23
N ARG A 54 -5.44 0.79 -1.46
CA ARG A 54 -4.54 1.84 -1.95
C ARG A 54 -3.37 2.04 -1.00
N LEU A 55 -2.16 2.00 -1.54
CA LEU A 55 -0.96 2.54 -0.91
C LEU A 55 -0.68 3.91 -1.51
N GLU A 56 -0.44 4.90 -0.66
CA GLU A 56 0.16 6.17 -1.05
C GLU A 56 1.45 6.39 -0.25
N MET A 57 2.50 6.83 -0.92
CA MET A 57 3.79 7.13 -0.33
C MET A 57 4.30 8.42 -0.95
N THR A 58 4.47 9.47 -0.14
CA THR A 58 5.01 10.76 -0.56
C THR A 58 6.27 11.09 0.22
N PHE A 59 7.33 11.50 -0.46
CA PHE A 59 8.62 11.87 0.13
C PHE A 59 9.43 12.71 -0.87
N ASP A 60 10.51 13.33 -0.41
CA ASP A 60 11.46 14.00 -1.29
C ASP A 60 12.49 12.98 -1.79
N ALA A 61 12.39 12.63 -3.06
CA ALA A 61 13.28 11.65 -3.67
C ALA A 61 14.62 12.27 -4.05
N THR A 62 15.68 11.47 -3.92
CA THR A 62 17.02 11.81 -4.38
C THR A 62 17.66 10.60 -5.08
N PRO A 63 18.81 10.76 -5.75
CA PRO A 63 19.54 9.65 -6.36
C PRO A 63 20.25 8.79 -5.30
N SER A 64 20.23 9.17 -4.02
CA SER A 64 20.96 8.49 -2.93
C SER A 64 20.05 7.90 -1.86
N ASN A 65 18.80 8.36 -1.73
CA ASN A 65 17.91 7.88 -0.68
C ASN A 65 17.12 6.63 -1.06
N ASN A 66 16.52 6.01 -0.04
CA ASN A 66 15.61 4.89 -0.16
C ASN A 66 14.41 5.12 0.76
N VAL A 67 13.21 4.88 0.23
CA VAL A 67 11.96 4.86 0.99
C VAL A 67 11.13 3.71 0.45
N GLN A 68 10.78 2.76 1.32
CA GLN A 68 10.07 1.55 0.90
C GLN A 68 9.01 1.11 1.90
N ALA A 69 8.00 0.43 1.38
CA ALA A 69 6.96 -0.25 2.11
C ALA A 69 6.99 -1.74 1.75
N ALA A 70 7.04 -2.60 2.77
CA ALA A 70 6.94 -4.03 2.66
C ALA A 70 5.63 -4.51 3.27
N PHE A 71 4.92 -5.40 2.57
CA PHE A 71 3.71 -6.03 3.09
C PHE A 71 3.92 -7.53 3.15
N GLY A 72 3.31 -8.17 4.15
CA GLY A 72 3.41 -9.59 4.30
C GLY A 72 2.63 -10.13 5.48
N ARG A 73 2.99 -11.32 5.90
CA ARG A 73 2.29 -12.10 6.92
C ARG A 73 3.23 -12.43 8.06
N ASP A 74 3.06 -11.73 9.16
CA ASP A 74 3.60 -12.11 10.48
C ASP A 74 3.07 -13.51 10.83
N ALA A 75 3.96 -14.49 10.67
CA ALA A 75 3.69 -15.92 10.75
C ALA A 75 4.24 -16.45 12.08
N ALA A 76 3.99 -17.72 12.41
CA ALA A 76 4.44 -18.24 13.71
C ALA A 76 5.98 -18.33 13.78
N PRO A 77 6.63 -17.77 14.82
CA PRO A 77 6.05 -17.06 15.96
C PRO A 77 5.65 -15.62 15.60
N ALA A 78 4.38 -15.26 15.84
CA ALA A 78 3.87 -13.93 15.53
C ALA A 78 4.45 -12.91 16.52
N ASP A 79 5.58 -12.32 16.17
CA ASP A 79 6.38 -11.43 17.01
C ASP A 79 6.11 -9.95 16.73
N GLY A 80 5.24 -9.68 15.75
CA GLY A 80 4.82 -8.34 15.35
C GLY A 80 5.82 -7.61 14.47
N CYS A 81 6.91 -8.29 14.07
CA CYS A 81 7.86 -7.80 13.09
C CYS A 81 7.59 -8.48 11.74
N LEU A 82 7.88 -7.77 10.64
CA LEU A 82 7.86 -8.37 9.32
C LEU A 82 9.29 -8.68 8.89
N ASP A 83 9.65 -9.96 8.93
CA ASP A 83 10.94 -10.43 8.48
C ASP A 83 10.99 -10.66 6.94
N ALA A 84 12.17 -11.02 6.43
CA ALA A 84 12.36 -11.24 5.00
C ALA A 84 11.63 -12.49 4.46
N GLY A 85 11.38 -13.51 5.29
CA GLY A 85 10.63 -14.72 4.95
C GLY A 85 9.11 -14.53 4.98
N GLU A 86 8.64 -13.55 5.75
CA GLU A 86 7.23 -13.16 5.92
C GLU A 86 6.77 -12.12 4.91
N THR A 87 7.72 -11.41 4.29
CA THR A 87 7.47 -10.37 3.29
C THR A 87 6.94 -10.95 1.98
N ASP A 88 5.68 -10.63 1.66
CA ASP A 88 5.04 -11.00 0.40
C ASP A 88 5.52 -10.09 -0.74
N PHE A 89 5.72 -8.79 -0.52
CA PHE A 89 6.40 -7.91 -1.48
C PHE A 89 6.95 -6.63 -0.85
N ILE A 90 7.89 -6.00 -1.55
CA ILE A 90 8.44 -4.68 -1.23
C ILE A 90 8.21 -3.76 -2.42
N ILE A 91 7.78 -2.52 -2.18
CA ILE A 91 7.71 -1.49 -3.21
C ILE A 91 8.22 -0.17 -2.65
N GLY A 92 8.89 0.62 -3.47
CA GLY A 92 9.39 1.90 -3.03
C GLY A 92 10.35 2.54 -4.01
N TRP A 93 11.16 3.43 -3.48
CA TRP A 93 12.21 4.16 -4.16
C TRP A 93 13.57 3.72 -3.68
N ASP A 94 14.51 3.56 -4.60
CA ASP A 94 15.89 3.23 -4.29
C ASP A 94 16.78 3.92 -5.31
N CYS A 95 17.53 4.92 -4.87
CA CYS A 95 18.60 5.57 -5.64
C CYS A 95 18.20 6.01 -7.06
N GLY A 96 17.13 6.79 -7.21
CA GLY A 96 16.75 7.35 -8.52
C GLY A 96 15.68 6.57 -9.29
N GLU A 97 15.20 5.45 -8.76
CA GLU A 97 14.21 4.61 -9.43
C GLU A 97 13.13 4.08 -8.49
N TRP A 98 11.93 3.94 -9.04
CA TRP A 98 10.88 3.12 -8.42
C TRP A 98 11.28 1.66 -8.56
N PHE A 99 11.03 0.85 -7.54
CA PHE A 99 11.27 -0.58 -7.59
C PHE A 99 10.11 -1.36 -6.95
N LEU A 100 9.98 -2.62 -7.37
CA LEU A 100 9.09 -3.61 -6.77
C LEU A 100 9.82 -4.95 -6.69
N ARG A 101 9.76 -5.60 -5.52
CA ARG A 101 10.31 -6.93 -5.30
C ARG A 101 9.19 -7.90 -4.87
N PRO A 102 8.81 -8.86 -5.72
CA PRO A 102 7.91 -9.94 -5.34
C PRO A 102 8.59 -10.91 -4.37
N ARG A 103 7.86 -11.36 -3.34
CA ARG A 103 8.26 -12.41 -2.38
C ARG A 103 9.64 -12.18 -1.76
N GLY A 104 9.84 -10.99 -1.20
CA GLY A 104 11.10 -10.61 -0.55
C GLY A 104 12.16 -10.13 -1.55
N LEU A 105 13.34 -10.75 -1.57
CA LEU A 105 14.55 -10.21 -2.23
C LEU A 105 14.98 -10.95 -3.52
N ARG A 106 14.19 -11.91 -4.01
CA ARG A 106 14.62 -12.80 -5.11
C ARG A 106 14.54 -12.19 -6.50
N GLU A 107 13.57 -11.29 -6.70
CA GLU A 107 13.30 -10.64 -7.97
C GLU A 107 13.14 -9.14 -7.73
N ARG A 108 13.59 -8.33 -8.69
CA ARG A 108 13.46 -6.88 -8.66
C ARG A 108 13.05 -6.38 -10.02
N HIS A 109 11.96 -5.63 -10.04
CA HIS A 109 11.59 -4.80 -11.18
C HIS A 109 11.84 -3.34 -10.83
N ALA A 110 12.25 -2.57 -11.82
CA ALA A 110 12.54 -1.16 -11.62
C ALA A 110 11.97 -0.31 -12.76
N PHE A 111 11.59 0.91 -12.43
CA PHE A 111 11.13 1.91 -13.37
C PHE A 111 11.83 3.23 -13.03
N ALA A 112 12.68 3.68 -13.95
CA ALA A 112 13.39 4.94 -13.83
C ALA A 112 12.50 6.08 -14.38
N PRO A 113 12.05 7.02 -13.53
CA PRO A 113 11.38 8.23 -14.00
C PRO A 113 12.34 9.17 -14.73
N ALA A 114 11.81 10.09 -15.55
CA ALA A 114 12.61 11.05 -16.31
C ALA A 114 13.34 12.09 -15.43
N VAL A 115 12.79 12.39 -14.26
CA VAL A 115 13.39 13.24 -13.22
C VAL A 115 13.63 12.34 -12.02
N GLN A 116 14.77 12.44 -11.35
CA GLN A 116 15.09 11.55 -10.22
C GLN A 116 14.94 12.25 -8.86
N ASP A 117 14.83 13.58 -8.86
CA ASP A 117 14.91 14.37 -7.64
C ASP A 117 13.61 15.16 -7.40
N GLY A 118 13.36 15.47 -6.13
CA GLY A 118 12.24 16.29 -5.67
C GLY A 118 11.07 15.48 -5.12
N THR A 119 9.99 16.17 -4.74
CA THR A 119 8.82 15.54 -4.13
C THR A 119 8.16 14.57 -5.10
N ARG A 120 8.01 13.32 -4.66
CA ARG A 120 7.41 12.23 -5.42
C ARG A 120 6.28 11.58 -4.62
N THR A 121 5.25 11.13 -5.34
CA THR A 121 4.13 10.39 -4.76
C THR A 121 3.90 9.10 -5.53
N LEU A 122 4.16 7.97 -4.90
CA LEU A 122 3.74 6.67 -5.41
C LEU A 122 2.29 6.40 -5.00
N THR A 123 1.45 6.04 -5.96
CA THR A 123 0.13 5.44 -5.68
C THR A 123 0.05 4.04 -6.26
N VAL A 124 -0.22 3.05 -5.42
CA VAL A 124 -0.58 1.69 -5.85
C VAL A 124 -2.05 1.48 -5.55
N SER A 125 -2.83 1.01 -6.52
CA SER A 125 -4.25 0.70 -6.34
C SER A 125 -4.57 -0.69 -6.84
N ILE A 126 -5.19 -1.50 -5.97
CA ILE A 126 -5.70 -2.83 -6.30
C ILE A 126 -7.20 -2.80 -6.07
N ARG A 127 -7.98 -3.28 -7.04
CA ARG A 127 -9.44 -3.33 -6.95
C ARG A 127 -9.93 -4.77 -7.00
N MET A 128 -11.06 -5.01 -6.38
CA MET A 128 -11.80 -6.25 -6.48
C MET A 128 -13.15 -5.99 -7.14
N THR A 129 -13.54 -6.90 -8.02
CA THR A 129 -14.89 -6.94 -8.60
C THR A 129 -15.94 -7.25 -7.53
N SER A 130 -17.22 -7.07 -7.88
CA SER A 130 -18.35 -7.48 -7.03
C SER A 130 -18.38 -8.99 -6.73
N GLN A 131 -17.74 -9.80 -7.58
CA GLN A 131 -17.62 -11.26 -7.44
C GLN A 131 -16.38 -11.67 -6.63
N GLY A 132 -15.61 -10.73 -6.08
CA GLY A 132 -14.42 -11.00 -5.28
C GLY A 132 -13.14 -11.22 -6.10
N ALA A 133 -13.20 -11.21 -7.43
CA ALA A 133 -12.01 -11.32 -8.28
C ALA A 133 -11.14 -10.06 -8.18
N LEU A 134 -9.83 -10.23 -7.98
CA LEU A 134 -8.83 -9.16 -7.97
C LEU A 134 -8.52 -8.69 -9.40
N GLN A 135 -8.38 -7.38 -9.56
CA GLN A 135 -8.00 -6.72 -10.82
C GLN A 135 -6.53 -6.32 -10.76
N SER A 136 -5.88 -6.29 -11.94
CA SER A 136 -4.47 -5.88 -12.06
C SER A 136 -4.20 -4.56 -11.33
N PRO A 137 -3.05 -4.45 -10.62
CA PRO A 137 -2.69 -3.24 -9.92
C PRO A 137 -2.48 -2.08 -10.90
N VAL A 138 -2.84 -0.88 -10.47
CA VAL A 138 -2.47 0.37 -11.16
C VAL A 138 -1.45 1.10 -10.31
N MET A 139 -0.30 1.42 -10.90
CA MET A 139 0.78 2.17 -10.26
C MET A 139 0.86 3.56 -10.89
N LYS A 140 1.07 4.58 -10.05
CA LYS A 140 1.25 5.95 -10.49
C LYS A 140 2.40 6.61 -9.77
N ASP A 141 3.08 7.47 -10.51
CA ASP A 141 4.05 8.44 -10.04
C ASP A 141 3.42 9.84 -10.21
N GLY A 142 3.01 10.43 -9.08
CA GLY A 142 2.08 11.54 -9.05
C GLY A 142 0.78 11.20 -9.79
N GLY A 143 0.50 11.93 -10.87
CA GLY A 143 -0.68 11.70 -11.71
C GLY A 143 -0.49 10.64 -12.80
N THR A 144 0.75 10.24 -13.08
CA THR A 144 1.11 9.50 -14.29
C THR A 144 1.16 8.00 -14.02
N VAL A 145 0.42 7.22 -14.82
CA VAL A 145 0.46 5.75 -14.73
C VAL A 145 1.76 5.24 -15.31
N PHE A 146 2.39 4.28 -14.62
CA PHE A 146 3.56 3.56 -15.12
C PHE A 146 3.42 2.06 -14.88
N THR A 147 4.31 1.28 -15.50
CA THR A 147 4.39 -0.17 -15.29
C THR A 147 5.84 -0.56 -15.07
N PHE A 148 6.06 -1.60 -14.28
CA PHE A 148 7.36 -2.21 -14.10
C PHE A 148 7.65 -3.17 -15.28
N PRO A 149 8.73 -2.96 -16.06
CA PRO A 149 9.12 -3.88 -17.11
C PRO A 149 9.31 -5.30 -16.58
N GLY A 150 8.76 -6.28 -17.31
CA GLY A 150 8.85 -7.70 -16.95
C GLY A 150 7.90 -8.17 -15.85
N LEU A 151 7.25 -7.26 -15.10
CA LEU A 151 6.35 -7.64 -14.02
C LEU A 151 5.09 -8.33 -14.58
N GLN A 152 4.89 -9.59 -14.20
CA GLN A 152 3.68 -10.34 -14.53
C GLN A 152 2.68 -10.28 -13.37
N THR A 153 1.45 -9.86 -13.67
CA THR A 153 0.34 -9.79 -12.70
C THR A 153 -0.88 -10.60 -13.15
N SER A 154 -0.73 -11.42 -14.19
CA SER A 154 -1.74 -12.34 -14.69
C SER A 154 -1.16 -13.75 -14.80
N PRO A 155 -1.78 -14.78 -14.20
CA PRO A 155 -2.91 -14.70 -13.27
C PRO A 155 -2.58 -13.84 -12.04
N PHE A 156 -3.61 -13.33 -11.35
CA PHE A 156 -3.39 -12.43 -10.21
C PHE A 156 -2.55 -13.14 -9.13
N PRO A 157 -1.40 -12.59 -8.73
CA PRO A 157 -0.50 -13.30 -7.83
C PRO A 157 -0.93 -13.18 -6.37
N ASP A 158 -0.84 -14.29 -5.63
CA ASP A 158 -1.21 -14.33 -4.21
C ASP A 158 -0.41 -13.34 -3.35
N TRP A 159 0.86 -13.11 -3.69
CA TRP A 159 1.71 -12.17 -2.96
C TRP A 159 1.21 -10.72 -3.05
N LEU A 160 0.36 -10.42 -4.05
CA LEU A 160 -0.24 -9.10 -4.23
C LEU A 160 -1.66 -9.02 -3.63
N ASN A 161 -2.15 -10.08 -2.97
CA ASN A 161 -3.51 -10.10 -2.44
C ASN A 161 -3.60 -9.36 -1.09
N PRO A 162 -4.28 -8.19 -1.01
CA PRO A 162 -4.35 -7.41 0.22
C PRO A 162 -5.14 -8.09 1.35
N GLY A 163 -5.92 -9.12 1.01
CA GLY A 163 -6.64 -9.93 2.00
C GLY A 163 -5.74 -10.88 2.79
N LEU A 164 -4.51 -11.13 2.32
CA LEU A 164 -3.58 -12.05 2.96
C LEU A 164 -2.61 -11.36 3.92
N TRP A 165 -2.25 -10.10 3.68
CA TRP A 165 -1.25 -9.40 4.49
C TRP A 165 -1.77 -9.10 5.89
N THR A 166 -0.92 -9.22 6.90
CA THR A 166 -1.21 -8.85 8.30
C THR A 166 -0.42 -7.63 8.76
N HIS A 167 0.74 -7.38 8.17
CA HIS A 167 1.67 -6.32 8.59
C HIS A 167 2.19 -5.50 7.41
N LEU A 168 2.62 -4.29 7.76
CA LEU A 168 3.35 -3.35 6.93
C LEU A 168 4.65 -3.01 7.66
N ARG A 169 5.77 -3.06 6.95
CA ARG A 169 7.03 -2.47 7.40
C ARG A 169 7.42 -1.32 6.50
N VAL A 170 7.75 -0.18 7.09
CA VAL A 170 8.33 0.95 6.38
C VAL A 170 9.80 1.01 6.69
N THR A 171 10.60 1.28 5.67
CA THR A 171 12.04 1.50 5.79
C THR A 171 12.41 2.78 5.05
N ALA A 172 13.27 3.59 5.66
CA ALA A 172 13.79 4.81 5.08
C ALA A 172 15.30 4.93 5.36
N ARG A 173 16.08 5.36 4.36
CA ARG A 173 17.53 5.50 4.44
C ARG A 173 18.00 6.74 3.67
N GLY A 174 18.93 7.49 4.25
CA GLY A 174 19.57 8.65 3.63
C GLY A 174 19.18 10.00 4.27
N ALA A 175 20.03 11.00 4.09
CA ALA A 175 19.95 12.31 4.75
C ALA A 175 18.64 13.10 4.49
N ASP A 176 17.97 12.84 3.37
CA ASP A 176 16.72 13.51 2.94
C ASP A 176 15.51 12.54 2.90
N ALA A 177 15.66 11.35 3.49
CA ALA A 177 14.52 10.53 3.82
C ALA A 177 13.55 11.09 4.89
N PRO A 178 13.87 12.10 5.75
CA PRO A 178 12.93 12.61 6.74
C PRO A 178 11.75 13.32 6.09
N GLY A 179 10.54 12.79 6.30
CA GLY A 179 9.31 13.45 5.84
C GLY A 179 8.41 12.56 4.97
N GLU A 180 8.73 11.27 4.89
CA GLU A 180 7.87 10.28 4.29
C GLU A 180 6.48 10.29 4.93
N ASN A 181 5.46 10.36 4.08
CA ASN A 181 4.07 10.15 4.45
C ASN A 181 3.60 8.89 3.73
N ILE A 182 3.37 7.84 4.52
CA ILE A 182 2.92 6.55 4.01
C ILE A 182 1.55 6.23 4.58
N LYS A 183 0.64 5.93 3.67
CA LYS A 183 -0.76 5.70 3.96
C LYS A 183 -1.26 4.45 3.25
N ALA A 184 -1.83 3.53 4.01
CA ALA A 184 -2.53 2.36 3.48
C ALA A 184 -4.03 2.49 3.74
N VAL A 185 -4.83 2.44 2.67
CA VAL A 185 -6.29 2.55 2.72
C VAL A 185 -6.94 1.27 2.24
N PHE A 186 -7.80 0.71 3.07
CA PHE A 186 -8.61 -0.49 2.81
C PHE A 186 -10.08 -0.06 2.77
N ALA A 187 -10.67 -0.10 1.58
CA ALA A 187 -11.97 0.49 1.35
C ALA A 187 -12.99 -0.53 0.83
N PRO A 188 -14.24 -0.47 1.31
CA PRO A 188 -15.35 -1.22 0.75
C PRO A 188 -15.78 -0.65 -0.62
N GLY A 189 -16.62 -1.40 -1.33
CA GLY A 189 -17.11 -1.01 -2.65
C GLY A 189 -17.95 0.25 -2.56
N GLY A 190 -17.64 1.27 -3.38
CA GLY A 190 -18.36 2.55 -3.38
C GLY A 190 -17.80 3.62 -2.42
N ALA A 191 -16.83 3.29 -1.56
CA ALA A 191 -16.14 4.30 -0.75
C ALA A 191 -15.27 5.20 -1.63
N ARG A 192 -15.48 6.52 -1.53
CA ARG A 192 -14.64 7.51 -2.21
C ARG A 192 -13.36 7.71 -1.40
N ILE A 193 -12.25 7.15 -1.88
CA ILE A 193 -10.92 7.38 -1.28
C ILE A 193 -10.42 8.76 -1.73
N SER A 194 -10.74 9.79 -0.93
CA SER A 194 -10.14 11.13 -1.03
C SER A 194 -8.96 11.21 -0.08
N ILE A 195 -7.80 11.56 -0.61
CA ILE A 195 -6.60 11.83 0.18
C ILE A 195 -6.43 13.35 0.18
N ARG A 196 -6.18 13.91 1.37
CA ARG A 196 -5.99 15.35 1.61
C ARG A 196 -4.51 15.61 1.74
#